data_AF-A0A3A9HL39-F1
#
_entry.id   AF-A0A3A9HL39-F1
#
_cell.length_a   1.000
_cell.length_b   1.000
_cell.length_c   1.000
_cell.angle_alpha   90.00
_cell.angle_beta   90.00
_cell.angle_gamma   90.00
#
_symmetry.space_group_name_H-M   'P 1'
#
loop_
_entity.id
_entity.type
_entity.pdbx_description
1 polymer ?
#
loop_
_entity_poly.entity_id
_entity_poly.type
_entity_poly.pdbx_seq_one_letter_code
_entity_poly.pdbx_strand_id
1 'polypeptide(L)'
;MKRSYAKEKLPEGLNGAVDSVEMHELLEKTRQVGRAMQGRREGTRPDYNKLARLLCEFSTANVYVLSREGQILGYAWVNEYHSEAIASFIEQGYMPESFVERLSQQRETVLSKADGALFDDQAENVTDKTALYVPIYGASERLGTLVLARFASNFSTQDLVLAEYLATLVGIEILHDRSRQIEELARERLVVNMAMKALSYSEIDAINHIITRLKELSAEKNAGFRKENNECEGVVIASKIADHVGVTRSVIVNALRKLESAGIIESRSLGMKGTFIKVLSPLFVEELASKFKRAE
;
A
#
# COMPACT_ATOMS: atom_id res chain seq x y z
N MET A 1 22.56 -35.40 -40.40
CA MET A 1 23.69 -35.45 -39.43
C MET A 1 23.14 -35.06 -38.06
N LYS A 2 22.83 -36.03 -37.20
CA LYS A 2 22.24 -35.82 -35.87
C LYS A 2 23.31 -35.24 -34.94
N ARG A 3 23.11 -34.04 -34.38
CA ARG A 3 23.92 -33.55 -33.26
C ARG A 3 23.30 -34.07 -31.96
N SER A 4 24.00 -35.02 -31.33
CA SER A 4 23.69 -35.57 -30.02
C SER A 4 23.91 -34.49 -28.96
N TYR A 5 22.87 -34.16 -28.20
CA TYR A 5 23.00 -33.38 -26.97
C TYR A 5 23.81 -34.20 -25.97
N ALA A 6 25.02 -33.75 -25.66
CA ALA A 6 25.77 -34.25 -24.53
C ALA A 6 25.02 -33.84 -23.25
N LYS A 7 24.72 -34.82 -22.39
CA LYS A 7 24.25 -34.59 -21.03
C LYS A 7 25.34 -33.84 -20.27
N GLU A 8 25.22 -32.52 -20.15
CA GLU A 8 25.95 -31.77 -19.12
C GLU A 8 25.42 -32.24 -17.76
N LYS A 9 26.28 -32.92 -17.01
CA LYS A 9 26.05 -33.18 -15.59
C LYS A 9 25.90 -31.83 -14.90
N LEU A 10 24.83 -31.67 -14.12
CA LEU A 10 24.71 -30.59 -13.14
C LEU A 10 26.01 -30.50 -12.31
N PRO A 11 26.51 -29.30 -11.99
CA PRO A 11 27.72 -29.17 -11.19
C PRO A 11 27.51 -29.82 -9.83
N GLU A 12 28.47 -30.65 -9.45
CA GLU A 12 28.59 -31.25 -8.12
C GLU A 12 28.49 -30.15 -7.06
N GLY A 13 27.73 -30.42 -5.99
CA GLY A 13 27.45 -29.45 -4.93
C GLY A 13 28.72 -28.81 -4.37
N LEU A 14 28.54 -27.65 -3.73
CA LEU A 14 29.54 -26.82 -3.03
C LEU A 14 30.28 -27.58 -1.89
N ASN A 15 30.85 -28.74 -2.15
CA ASN A 15 31.55 -29.59 -1.19
C ASN A 15 33.02 -29.15 -0.97
N GLY A 16 33.36 -27.92 -1.37
CA GLY A 16 34.70 -27.34 -1.23
C GLY A 16 34.75 -26.04 -0.45
N ALA A 17 33.62 -25.52 0.04
CA ALA A 17 33.63 -24.37 0.93
C ALA A 17 34.04 -24.85 2.32
N VAL A 18 35.12 -24.28 2.87
CA VAL A 18 35.45 -24.43 4.29
C VAL A 18 34.45 -23.56 5.05
N ASP A 19 33.22 -24.03 5.14
CA ASP A 19 32.11 -23.29 5.74
C ASP A 19 32.12 -23.53 7.24
N SER A 20 32.24 -22.45 8.02
CA SER A 20 31.85 -22.51 9.43
C SER A 20 30.38 -22.90 9.51
N VAL A 21 30.00 -23.66 10.54
CA VAL A 21 28.60 -24.06 10.80
C VAL A 21 27.66 -22.84 10.72
N GLU A 22 28.13 -21.72 11.24
CA GLU A 22 27.53 -20.40 11.15
C GLU A 22 27.20 -19.97 9.70
N MET A 23 28.14 -20.04 8.76
CA MET A 23 27.91 -19.61 7.38
C MET A 23 26.92 -20.51 6.64
N HIS A 24 26.92 -21.81 6.95
CA HIS A 24 25.89 -22.73 6.45
C HIS A 24 24.50 -22.38 6.97
N GLU A 25 24.36 -22.02 8.25
CA GLU A 25 23.09 -21.60 8.83
C GLU A 25 22.57 -20.31 8.17
N LEU A 26 23.46 -19.33 7.96
CA LEU A 26 23.15 -18.09 7.25
C LEU A 26 22.66 -18.36 5.81
N LEU A 27 23.33 -19.27 5.10
CA LEU A 27 22.94 -19.67 3.74
C LEU A 27 21.56 -20.32 3.71
N GLU A 28 21.22 -21.18 4.69
CA GLU A 28 19.89 -21.77 4.77
C GLU A 28 18.81 -20.73 5.08
N LYS A 29 19.07 -19.79 6.00
CA LYS A 29 18.15 -18.67 6.29
C LYS A 29 17.90 -17.81 5.05
N THR A 30 18.94 -17.41 4.33
CA THR A 30 18.80 -16.63 3.08
C THR A 30 18.03 -17.38 1.99
N ARG A 31 18.22 -18.70 1.85
CA ARG A 31 17.45 -19.54 0.93
C ARG A 31 15.96 -19.63 1.31
N GLN A 32 15.65 -19.75 2.60
CA GLN A 32 14.27 -19.78 3.09
C GLN A 32 13.54 -18.46 2.79
N VAL A 33 14.20 -17.33 3.03
CA VAL A 33 13.72 -16.00 2.65
C VAL A 33 13.48 -15.92 1.14
N GLY A 34 14.45 -16.33 0.34
CA GLY A 34 14.35 -16.32 -1.13
C GLY A 34 13.14 -17.11 -1.62
N ARG A 35 12.89 -18.31 -1.08
CA ARG A 35 11.71 -19.13 -1.41
C ARG A 35 10.40 -18.45 -1.01
N ALA A 36 10.35 -17.82 0.17
CA ALA A 36 9.17 -17.12 0.65
C ALA A 36 8.81 -15.90 -0.22
N MET A 37 9.81 -15.24 -0.81
CA MET A 37 9.63 -14.15 -1.77
C MET A 37 9.27 -14.63 -3.17
N GLN A 38 9.92 -15.69 -3.66
CA GLN A 38 9.72 -16.22 -5.02
C GLN A 38 8.37 -16.93 -5.22
N GLY A 39 7.74 -17.42 -4.15
CA GLY A 39 6.43 -18.08 -4.23
C GLY A 39 5.24 -17.14 -4.46
N ARG A 40 5.47 -15.84 -4.64
CA ARG A 40 4.40 -14.84 -4.84
C ARG A 40 3.92 -14.81 -6.29
N ARG A 41 2.61 -14.69 -6.47
CA ARG A 41 2.00 -14.47 -7.79
C ARG A 41 2.16 -12.99 -8.18
N GLU A 42 2.37 -12.76 -9.46
CA GLU A 42 2.40 -11.42 -10.06
C GLU A 42 1.08 -10.68 -9.74
N GLY A 43 1.16 -9.44 -9.26
CA GLY A 43 0.00 -8.61 -8.93
C GLY A 43 -0.56 -8.72 -7.50
N THR A 44 0.02 -9.54 -6.62
CA THR A 44 -0.41 -9.59 -5.21
C THR A 44 0.17 -8.41 -4.41
N ARG A 45 -0.57 -7.90 -3.41
CA ARG A 45 -0.06 -6.86 -2.50
C ARG A 45 1.10 -7.40 -1.65
N PRO A 46 2.08 -6.54 -1.27
CA PRO A 46 3.06 -6.88 -0.28
C PRO A 46 2.41 -7.34 1.01
N ASP A 47 2.75 -8.53 1.46
CA ASP A 47 2.50 -8.95 2.82
C ASP A 47 3.72 -8.62 3.67
N TYR A 48 3.78 -7.38 4.16
CA TYR A 48 4.84 -6.90 5.06
C TYR A 48 4.83 -7.63 6.41
N ASN A 49 3.66 -8.08 6.88
CA ASN A 49 3.54 -8.85 8.12
C ASN A 49 4.18 -10.22 7.99
N LYS A 50 3.98 -10.91 6.85
CA LYS A 50 4.67 -12.16 6.56
C LYS A 50 6.19 -11.98 6.52
N LEU A 51 6.68 -10.87 5.96
CA LEU A 51 8.11 -10.55 5.95
C LEU A 51 8.64 -10.27 7.35
N ALA A 52 7.92 -9.47 8.14
CA ALA A 52 8.28 -9.19 9.51
C ALA A 52 8.33 -10.47 10.36
N ARG A 53 7.40 -11.42 10.16
CA ARG A 53 7.40 -12.72 10.85
C ARG A 53 8.61 -13.57 10.50
N LEU A 54 8.95 -13.70 9.21
CA LEU A 54 10.15 -14.42 8.77
C LEU A 54 11.41 -13.81 9.37
N LEU A 55 11.51 -12.47 9.33
CA LEU A 55 12.59 -11.73 9.98
C LEU A 55 12.67 -12.04 11.47
N CYS A 56 11.52 -12.00 12.16
CA CYS A 56 11.42 -12.24 13.59
C CYS A 56 11.88 -13.64 13.98
N GLU A 57 11.50 -14.66 13.20
CA GLU A 57 11.93 -16.04 13.39
C GLU A 57 13.45 -16.20 13.17
N PHE A 58 14.01 -15.59 12.12
CA PHE A 58 15.43 -15.75 11.78
C PHE A 58 16.37 -14.99 12.71
N SER A 59 15.97 -13.81 13.15
CA SER A 59 16.76 -12.95 14.03
C SER A 59 16.33 -13.09 15.49
N THR A 60 15.39 -13.98 15.84
CA THR A 60 14.88 -14.15 17.21
C THR A 60 14.68 -12.81 17.95
N ALA A 61 14.10 -11.84 17.24
CA ALA A 61 13.99 -10.45 17.67
C ALA A 61 12.65 -9.89 17.21
N ASN A 62 12.13 -8.90 17.92
CA ASN A 62 10.96 -8.16 17.47
C ASN A 62 11.32 -7.34 16.24
N VAL A 63 10.42 -7.27 15.28
CA VAL A 63 10.66 -6.64 13.98
C VAL A 63 9.57 -5.64 13.68
N TYR A 64 9.98 -4.47 13.19
CA TYR A 64 9.08 -3.42 12.72
C TYR A 64 9.59 -2.88 11.39
N VAL A 65 8.71 -2.85 10.40
CA VAL A 65 8.98 -2.25 9.09
C VAL A 65 8.26 -0.91 9.04
N LEU A 66 9.04 0.17 9.00
CA LEU A 66 8.54 1.53 9.02
C LEU A 66 8.70 2.18 7.65
N SER A 67 7.68 2.91 7.19
CA SER A 67 7.82 3.82 6.04
C SER A 67 8.72 5.01 6.42
N ARG A 68 9.08 5.81 5.42
CA ARG A 68 9.82 7.05 5.62
C ARG A 68 9.07 8.04 6.52
N GLU A 69 7.75 8.03 6.47
CA GLU A 69 6.83 8.88 7.25
C GLU A 69 6.53 8.30 8.64
N GLY A 70 7.07 7.13 8.98
CA GLY A 70 6.84 6.47 10.27
C GLY A 70 5.61 5.58 10.32
N GLN A 71 4.94 5.34 9.20
CA GLN A 71 3.84 4.39 9.11
C GLN A 71 4.37 2.97 9.36
N ILE A 72 3.67 2.21 10.22
CA ILE A 72 4.01 0.81 10.48
C ILE A 72 3.44 -0.04 9.35
N LEU A 73 4.30 -0.45 8.42
CA LEU A 73 3.92 -1.26 7.26
C LEU A 73 3.68 -2.73 7.66
N GLY A 74 4.48 -3.22 8.61
CA GLY A 74 4.33 -4.56 9.17
C GLY A 74 5.18 -4.75 10.42
N TYR A 75 4.77 -5.69 11.25
CA TYR A 75 5.48 -6.01 12.49
C TYR A 75 5.36 -7.50 12.85
N ALA A 76 6.27 -7.96 13.70
CA ALA A 76 6.20 -9.26 14.33
C ALA A 76 6.92 -9.24 15.68
N TRP A 77 6.38 -9.97 16.65
CA TRP A 77 6.98 -10.14 17.96
C TRP A 77 7.43 -11.59 18.15
N VAL A 78 8.52 -11.75 18.90
CA VAL A 78 8.90 -13.06 19.40
C VAL A 78 7.82 -13.53 20.37
N ASN A 79 7.53 -14.83 20.39
CA ASN A 79 6.56 -15.43 21.29
C ASN A 79 6.80 -14.95 22.74
N GLU A 80 5.72 -14.66 23.47
CA GLU A 80 5.72 -14.18 24.86
C GLU A 80 6.09 -12.70 25.06
N TYR A 81 6.51 -11.97 24.02
CA TYR A 81 6.67 -10.52 24.12
C TYR A 81 5.35 -9.77 23.92
N HIS A 82 5.07 -8.85 24.84
CA HIS A 82 3.99 -7.87 24.70
C HIS A 82 4.45 -6.53 25.28
N SER A 83 4.15 -5.44 24.59
CA SER A 83 4.29 -4.09 25.13
C SER A 83 3.05 -3.25 24.84
N GLU A 84 2.45 -2.67 25.87
CA GLU A 84 1.28 -1.79 25.80
C GLU A 84 1.60 -0.50 25.05
N ALA A 85 2.79 0.08 25.28
CA ALA A 85 3.22 1.30 24.60
C ALA A 85 3.29 1.09 23.08
N ILE A 86 3.95 0.00 22.65
CA ILE A 86 4.05 -0.33 21.23
C ILE A 86 2.71 -0.78 20.65
N ALA A 87 1.90 -1.52 21.41
CA ALA A 87 0.56 -1.90 20.97
C ALA A 87 -0.29 -0.67 20.62
N SER A 88 -0.24 0.39 21.43
CA SER A 88 -0.92 1.66 21.15
C SER A 88 -0.46 2.30 19.83
N PHE A 89 0.86 2.32 19.55
CA PHE A 89 1.38 2.85 18.29
C PHE A 89 1.01 1.97 17.08
N ILE A 90 0.98 0.65 17.26
CA ILE A 90 0.51 -0.29 16.23
C ILE A 90 -0.97 -0.05 15.91
N GLU A 91 -1.82 0.16 16.93
CA GLU A 91 -3.24 0.47 16.74
C GLU A 91 -3.44 1.82 16.03
N GLN A 92 -2.62 2.82 16.36
CA GLN A 92 -2.62 4.11 15.66
C GLN A 92 -2.02 4.02 14.24
N GLY A 93 -1.22 2.98 13.96
CA GLY A 93 -0.57 2.74 12.68
C GLY A 93 0.72 3.54 12.43
N TYR A 94 1.16 4.36 13.38
CA TYR A 94 2.31 5.25 13.25
C TYR A 94 3.19 5.23 14.50
N MET A 95 4.50 5.28 14.27
CA MET A 95 5.48 5.48 15.34
C MET A 95 5.58 6.96 15.72
N PRO A 96 6.03 7.30 16.95
CA PRO A 96 6.20 8.68 17.38
C PRO A 96 7.13 9.48 16.46
N GLU A 97 6.72 10.69 16.12
CA GLU A 97 7.45 11.58 15.20
C GLU A 97 8.91 11.78 15.63
N SER A 98 9.14 12.02 16.93
CA SER A 98 10.50 12.19 17.47
C SER A 98 11.40 10.97 17.28
N PHE A 99 10.82 9.77 17.26
CA PHE A 99 11.56 8.52 16.98
C PHE A 99 11.86 8.39 15.49
N VAL A 100 10.86 8.66 14.65
CA VAL A 100 10.98 8.63 13.18
C VAL A 100 12.03 9.62 12.69
N GLU A 101 12.07 10.83 13.26
CA GLU A 101 13.10 11.83 12.96
C GLU A 101 14.51 11.34 13.28
N ARG A 102 14.72 10.73 14.46
CA ARG A 102 16.02 10.14 14.83
C ARG A 102 16.44 9.05 13.85
N LEU A 103 15.51 8.17 13.45
CA LEU A 103 15.78 7.14 12.46
C LEU A 103 16.11 7.76 11.10
N SER A 104 15.41 8.82 10.69
CA SER A 104 15.58 9.49 9.40
C SER A 104 17.00 10.05 9.16
N GLN A 105 17.75 10.31 10.23
CA GLN A 105 19.12 10.80 10.18
C GLN A 105 20.16 9.70 9.93
N GLN A 106 19.83 8.44 10.26
CA GLN A 106 20.74 7.30 10.10
C GLN A 106 20.83 6.87 8.64
N ARG A 107 22.05 6.82 8.09
CA ARG A 107 22.32 6.40 6.70
C ARG A 107 22.89 5.00 6.57
N GLU A 108 23.41 4.47 7.66
CA GLU A 108 23.99 3.13 7.75
C GLU A 108 23.30 2.35 8.87
N THR A 109 23.53 1.04 8.89
CA THR A 109 23.03 0.17 9.96
C THR A 109 23.64 0.58 11.29
N VAL A 110 22.79 0.86 12.29
CA VAL A 110 23.23 1.26 13.63
C VAL A 110 22.77 0.25 14.65
N LEU A 111 23.72 -0.30 15.40
CA LEU A 111 23.47 -1.04 16.62
C LEU A 111 23.47 -0.07 17.80
N SER A 112 22.35 0.01 18.51
CA SER A 112 22.16 0.90 19.66
C SER A 112 21.55 0.12 20.82
N LYS A 113 21.62 0.71 22.02
CA LYS A 113 20.66 0.34 23.07
C LYS A 113 19.25 0.62 22.55
N ALA A 114 18.33 -0.31 22.81
CA ALA A 114 16.93 -0.08 22.48
C ALA A 114 16.42 1.13 23.27
N ASP A 115 15.53 1.89 22.66
CA ASP A 115 14.93 3.04 23.32
C ASP A 115 14.02 2.57 24.45
N GLY A 116 14.49 2.63 25.69
CA GLY A 116 13.72 2.17 26.85
C GLY A 116 12.35 2.85 26.95
N ALA A 117 12.21 4.10 26.49
CA ALA A 117 10.92 4.79 26.52
C ALA A 117 9.88 4.22 25.53
N LEU A 118 10.32 3.49 24.51
CA LEU A 118 9.44 2.87 23.51
C LEU A 118 9.30 1.36 23.70
N PHE A 119 10.37 0.69 24.16
CA PHE A 119 10.42 -0.77 24.24
C PHE A 119 10.31 -1.30 25.68
N ASP A 120 10.28 -0.45 26.72
CA ASP A 120 9.99 -0.80 28.12
C ASP A 120 8.67 -0.17 28.60
N ASP A 121 7.68 -1.01 28.95
CA ASP A 121 6.46 -0.52 29.61
C ASP A 121 6.66 -0.26 31.11
N GLN A 122 7.68 -0.89 31.73
CA GLN A 122 7.99 -0.74 33.15
C GLN A 122 9.46 -0.42 33.37
N ALA A 123 9.71 0.70 34.07
CA ALA A 123 11.04 1.23 34.37
C ALA A 123 11.93 0.32 35.24
N GLU A 124 11.38 -0.76 35.81
CA GLU A 124 12.08 -1.68 36.72
C GLU A 124 12.75 -2.88 36.01
N ASN A 125 12.43 -3.15 34.74
CA ASN A 125 13.05 -4.22 33.96
C ASN A 125 14.04 -3.68 32.94
N VAL A 126 15.10 -3.02 33.42
CA VAL A 126 16.27 -2.64 32.60
C VAL A 126 17.06 -3.89 32.23
N THR A 127 16.45 -4.75 31.42
CA THR A 127 17.17 -5.81 30.72
C THR A 127 18.00 -5.10 29.65
N ASP A 128 19.25 -5.49 29.44
CA ASP A 128 20.04 -4.95 28.33
C ASP A 128 19.34 -5.29 27.01
N LYS A 129 18.59 -4.32 26.48
CA LYS A 129 17.89 -4.40 25.20
C LYS A 129 18.77 -3.78 24.14
N THR A 130 19.02 -4.52 23.08
CA THR A 130 19.71 -3.99 21.89
C THR A 130 18.71 -3.80 20.77
N ALA A 131 18.81 -2.67 20.08
CA ALA A 131 18.08 -2.39 18.86
C ALA A 131 19.05 -2.26 17.68
N LEU A 132 18.67 -2.85 16.56
CA LEU A 132 19.33 -2.70 15.28
C LEU A 132 18.42 -1.88 14.37
N TYR A 133 18.94 -0.75 13.90
CA TYR A 133 18.24 0.14 12.97
C TYR A 133 18.89 0.01 11.60
N VAL A 134 18.16 -0.55 10.64
CA VAL A 134 18.65 -0.78 9.28
C VAL A 134 17.87 0.12 8.31
N PRO A 135 18.50 1.13 7.69
CA PRO A 135 17.86 1.94 6.68
C PRO A 135 17.42 1.10 5.47
N ILE A 136 16.20 1.33 4.98
CA ILE A 136 15.70 0.67 3.77
C ILE A 136 15.89 1.62 2.59
N TYR A 137 16.70 1.20 1.62
CA TYR A 137 16.94 1.92 0.39
C TYR A 137 16.37 1.18 -0.83
N GLY A 138 15.92 1.93 -1.82
CA GLY A 138 15.58 1.40 -3.13
C GLY A 138 15.68 2.50 -4.19
N ALA A 139 16.22 2.18 -5.37
CA ALA A 139 16.45 3.14 -6.44
C ALA A 139 17.19 4.43 -5.98
N SER A 140 18.15 4.29 -5.07
CA SER A 140 18.90 5.40 -4.44
C SER A 140 18.06 6.37 -3.59
N GLU A 141 16.83 6.00 -3.25
CA GLU A 141 15.95 6.73 -2.33
C GLU A 141 15.84 5.98 -1.00
N ARG A 142 15.75 6.71 0.12
CA ARG A 142 15.38 6.14 1.41
C ARG A 142 13.87 5.90 1.46
N LEU A 143 13.49 4.62 1.55
CA LEU A 143 12.09 4.18 1.56
C LEU A 143 11.53 4.00 2.96
N GLY A 144 12.39 3.76 3.95
CA GLY A 144 11.96 3.50 5.32
C GLY A 144 13.08 3.07 6.24
N THR A 145 12.69 2.37 7.32
CA THR A 145 13.61 1.80 8.31
C THR A 145 13.10 0.46 8.78
N LEU A 146 13.98 -0.54 8.81
CA LEU A 146 13.75 -1.81 9.47
C LEU A 146 14.32 -1.72 10.89
N VAL A 147 13.49 -2.01 11.88
CA VAL A 147 13.88 -1.96 13.30
C VAL A 147 13.80 -3.38 13.85
N LEU A 148 14.90 -3.85 14.45
CA LEU A 148 14.94 -5.09 15.18
C LEU A 148 15.24 -4.79 16.65
N ALA A 149 14.48 -5.37 17.58
CA ALA A 149 14.71 -5.23 19.00
C ALA A 149 14.83 -6.62 19.65
N ARG A 150 15.96 -6.90 20.30
CA ARG A 150 16.27 -8.19 20.92
C ARG A 150 16.49 -8.00 22.42
N PHE A 151 15.96 -8.95 23.21
CA PHE A 151 16.12 -9.01 24.66
C PHE A 151 17.29 -9.92 25.02
N ALA A 152 18.10 -9.52 25.99
CA ALA A 152 19.11 -10.36 26.66
C ALA A 152 20.27 -10.91 25.82
N SER A 153 20.35 -10.61 24.51
CA SER A 153 21.46 -11.03 23.65
C SER A 153 21.77 -10.00 22.57
N ASN A 154 23.06 -9.86 22.26
CA ASN A 154 23.54 -8.93 21.25
C ASN A 154 23.29 -9.46 19.83
N PHE A 155 23.27 -8.56 18.85
CA PHE A 155 23.26 -8.91 17.44
C PHE A 155 24.67 -9.33 16.98
N SER A 156 24.75 -10.45 16.29
CA SER A 156 25.97 -10.95 15.64
C SER A 156 26.14 -10.35 14.24
N THR A 157 27.34 -10.45 13.65
CA THR A 157 27.56 -10.05 12.25
C THR A 157 26.62 -10.78 11.29
N GLN A 158 26.25 -12.03 11.58
CA GLN A 158 25.30 -12.78 10.75
C GLN A 158 23.91 -12.16 10.78
N ASP A 159 23.47 -11.68 11.95
CA ASP A 159 22.21 -10.97 12.10
C ASP A 159 22.21 -9.67 11.30
N LEU A 160 23.32 -8.94 11.30
CA LEU A 160 23.49 -7.72 10.51
C LEU A 160 23.39 -8.01 9.01
N VAL A 161 24.10 -9.03 8.53
CA VAL A 161 24.07 -9.44 7.11
C VAL A 161 22.64 -9.86 6.70
N LEU A 162 21.94 -10.62 7.54
CA LEU A 162 20.54 -10.98 7.30
C LEU A 162 19.63 -9.76 7.28
N ALA A 163 19.77 -8.86 8.25
CA ALA A 163 18.93 -7.70 8.36
C ALA A 163 19.10 -6.74 7.17
N GLU A 164 20.32 -6.52 6.69
CA GLU A 164 20.59 -5.70 5.49
C GLU A 164 20.11 -6.37 4.19
N TYR A 165 20.35 -7.67 4.05
CA TYR A 165 19.83 -8.45 2.92
C TYR A 165 18.30 -8.34 2.86
N LEU A 166 17.63 -8.50 4.00
CA LEU A 166 16.18 -8.43 4.11
C LEU A 166 15.66 -7.01 3.94
N ALA A 167 16.34 -5.99 4.46
CA ALA A 167 16.01 -4.59 4.22
C ALA A 167 16.03 -4.28 2.72
N THR A 168 16.98 -4.83 1.97
CA THR A 168 17.02 -4.70 0.50
C THR A 168 15.80 -5.33 -0.17
N LEU A 169 15.41 -6.54 0.26
CA LEU A 169 14.23 -7.22 -0.27
C LEU A 169 12.93 -6.47 0.05
N VAL A 170 12.80 -5.93 1.26
CA VAL A 170 11.68 -5.06 1.65
C VAL A 170 11.67 -3.80 0.79
N GLY A 171 12.83 -3.20 0.51
CA GLY A 171 12.95 -2.04 -0.39
C GLY A 171 12.44 -2.33 -1.81
N ILE A 172 12.79 -3.48 -2.38
CA ILE A 172 12.27 -3.93 -3.68
C ILE A 172 10.75 -4.06 -3.63
N GLU A 173 10.21 -4.64 -2.56
CA GLU A 173 8.77 -4.84 -2.41
C GLU A 173 8.01 -3.50 -2.27
N ILE A 174 8.57 -2.53 -1.55
CA ILE A 174 8.01 -1.17 -1.47
C ILE A 174 7.99 -0.52 -2.87
N LEU A 175 9.05 -0.66 -3.66
CA LEU A 175 9.10 -0.13 -5.02
C LEU A 175 8.08 -0.80 -5.94
N HIS A 176 7.92 -2.12 -5.85
CA HIS A 176 6.89 -2.84 -6.59
C HIS A 176 5.49 -2.35 -6.22
N ASP A 177 5.22 -2.14 -4.93
CA ASP A 177 3.94 -1.61 -4.47
C ASP A 177 3.65 -0.22 -5.02
N ARG A 178 4.63 0.69 -4.93
CA ARG A 178 4.54 2.04 -5.52
C ARG A 178 4.29 1.98 -7.02
N SER A 179 5.02 1.14 -7.75
CA SER A 179 4.85 0.96 -9.20
C SER A 179 3.43 0.47 -9.55
N ARG A 180 2.90 -0.50 -8.78
CA ARG A 180 1.54 -1.01 -8.97
C ARG A 180 0.50 0.08 -8.71
N GLN A 181 0.66 0.87 -7.64
CA GLN A 181 -0.24 1.99 -7.35
C GLN A 181 -0.22 3.03 -8.48
N ILE A 182 0.95 3.35 -9.03
CA ILE A 182 1.09 4.25 -10.18
C ILE A 182 0.38 3.67 -11.41
N GLU A 183 0.56 2.38 -11.70
CA GLU A 183 -0.10 1.71 -12.84
C GLU A 183 -1.63 1.70 -12.67
N GLU A 184 -2.13 1.40 -11.47
CA GLU A 184 -3.55 1.38 -11.16
C GLU A 184 -4.17 2.79 -11.32
N LEU A 185 -3.53 3.82 -10.80
CA LEU A 185 -3.94 5.22 -10.99
C LEU A 185 -3.88 5.64 -12.46
N ALA A 186 -2.84 5.24 -13.20
CA ALA A 186 -2.72 5.52 -14.63
C ALA A 186 -3.84 4.84 -15.43
N ARG A 187 -4.18 3.60 -15.07
CA ARG A 187 -5.30 2.85 -15.66
C ARG A 187 -6.63 3.51 -15.37
N GLU A 188 -6.88 3.91 -14.13
CA GLU A 188 -8.10 4.64 -13.75
C GLU A 188 -8.24 5.95 -14.53
N ARG A 189 -7.16 6.74 -14.62
CA ARG A 189 -7.11 7.96 -15.44
C ARG A 189 -7.38 7.68 -16.92
N LEU A 190 -6.86 6.57 -17.47
CA LEU A 190 -7.12 6.19 -18.85
C LEU A 190 -8.60 5.89 -19.08
N VAL A 191 -9.23 5.12 -18.19
CA VAL A 191 -10.67 4.78 -18.25
C VAL A 191 -11.52 6.05 -18.18
N VAL A 192 -11.23 6.94 -17.23
CA VAL A 192 -11.89 8.25 -17.10
C VAL A 192 -11.76 9.08 -18.38
N ASN A 193 -10.55 9.18 -18.93
CA ASN A 193 -10.30 9.92 -20.18
C ASN A 193 -11.05 9.33 -21.37
N MET A 194 -11.09 8.00 -21.51
CA MET A 194 -11.83 7.32 -22.57
C MET A 194 -13.32 7.58 -22.47
N ALA A 195 -13.88 7.50 -21.26
CA ALA A 195 -15.30 7.79 -21.02
C ALA A 195 -15.64 9.25 -21.33
N MET A 196 -14.80 10.19 -20.90
CA MET A 196 -14.96 11.62 -21.21
C MET A 196 -14.95 11.89 -22.73
N LYS A 197 -14.11 11.19 -23.49
CA LYS A 197 -14.07 11.28 -24.96
C LYS A 197 -15.27 10.61 -25.64
N ALA A 198 -15.89 9.63 -25.01
CA ALA A 198 -17.08 8.95 -25.54
C ALA A 198 -18.37 9.79 -25.38
N LEU A 199 -18.36 10.78 -24.49
CA LEU A 199 -19.47 11.71 -24.29
C LEU A 199 -19.40 12.88 -25.28
N SER A 200 -20.53 13.22 -25.88
CA SER A 200 -20.72 14.45 -26.66
C SER A 200 -20.80 15.67 -25.75
N TYR A 201 -20.67 16.87 -26.32
CA TYR A 201 -20.74 18.12 -25.54
C TYR A 201 -22.02 18.22 -24.70
N SER A 202 -23.19 17.98 -25.29
CA SER A 202 -24.48 18.00 -24.58
C SER A 202 -24.61 16.87 -23.55
N GLU A 203 -23.94 15.73 -23.76
CA GLU A 203 -23.91 14.65 -22.76
C GLU A 203 -23.01 15.02 -21.57
N ILE A 204 -21.84 15.63 -21.80
CA ILE A 204 -20.94 16.11 -20.74
C ILE A 204 -21.66 17.14 -19.87
N ASP A 205 -22.35 18.09 -20.50
CA ASP A 205 -23.09 19.14 -19.80
C ASP A 205 -24.23 18.57 -18.95
N ALA A 206 -25.03 17.67 -19.52
CA ALA A 206 -26.07 16.97 -18.79
C ALA A 206 -25.52 16.17 -17.58
N ILE A 207 -24.38 15.50 -17.74
CA ILE A 207 -23.71 14.76 -16.65
C ILE A 207 -23.17 15.71 -15.57
N ASN A 208 -22.67 16.88 -15.93
CA ASN A 208 -22.22 17.88 -14.96
C ASN A 208 -23.35 18.38 -14.07
N HIS A 209 -24.52 18.64 -14.66
CA HIS A 209 -25.74 18.95 -13.90
C HIS A 209 -26.19 17.79 -13.01
N ILE A 210 -26.11 16.54 -13.50
CA ILE A 210 -26.42 15.35 -12.69
C ILE A 210 -25.49 15.27 -11.49
N ILE A 211 -24.17 15.36 -11.69
CA ILE A 211 -23.18 15.26 -10.60
C ILE A 211 -23.34 16.39 -9.60
N THR A 212 -23.60 17.61 -10.06
CA THR A 212 -23.88 18.75 -9.18
C THR A 212 -25.09 18.46 -8.31
N ARG A 213 -26.17 17.94 -8.90
CA ARG A 213 -27.37 17.55 -8.15
C ARG A 213 -27.11 16.41 -7.15
N LEU A 214 -26.28 15.44 -7.51
CA LEU A 214 -25.90 14.34 -6.61
C LEU A 214 -25.09 14.86 -5.41
N LYS A 215 -24.19 15.82 -5.61
CA LYS A 215 -23.43 16.47 -4.53
C LYS A 215 -24.33 17.25 -3.57
N GLU A 216 -25.32 17.97 -4.10
CA GLU A 216 -26.33 18.64 -3.26
C GLU A 216 -27.10 17.64 -2.40
N LEU A 217 -27.58 16.55 -3.02
CA LEU A 217 -28.34 15.50 -2.33
C LEU A 217 -27.49 14.78 -1.27
N SER A 218 -26.19 14.56 -1.51
CA SER A 218 -25.31 13.94 -0.51
C SER A 218 -24.97 14.91 0.63
N ALA A 219 -24.83 16.21 0.35
CA ALA A 219 -24.66 17.22 1.38
C ALA A 219 -25.89 17.35 2.29
N GLU A 220 -27.10 17.30 1.73
CA GLU A 220 -28.37 17.33 2.48
C GLU A 220 -28.52 16.12 3.42
N LYS A 221 -28.11 14.92 2.99
CA LYS A 221 -28.14 13.70 3.82
C LYS A 221 -27.10 13.69 4.94
N ASN A 222 -25.93 14.29 4.72
CA ASN A 222 -24.81 14.29 5.66
C ASN A 222 -24.83 15.45 6.66
N ALA A 223 -25.91 16.24 6.72
CA ALA A 223 -26.07 17.31 7.69
C ALA A 223 -26.14 16.83 9.17
N GLY A 224 -26.15 15.51 9.42
CA GLY A 224 -26.11 14.90 10.77
C GLY A 224 -25.15 13.72 10.95
N PHE A 225 -24.36 13.33 9.94
CA PHE A 225 -23.45 12.17 10.00
C PHE A 225 -22.11 12.50 9.32
N ARG A 226 -21.00 11.99 9.87
CA ARG A 226 -19.61 12.40 9.55
C ARG A 226 -19.32 12.52 8.06
N LYS A 227 -18.70 13.65 7.71
CA LYS A 227 -18.21 14.11 6.40
C LYS A 227 -16.97 13.33 5.91
N GLU A 228 -16.91 12.02 6.13
CA GLU A 228 -15.69 11.22 5.85
C GLU A 228 -15.73 10.49 4.50
N ASN A 229 -16.93 10.23 3.95
CA ASN A 229 -17.04 9.60 2.65
C ASN A 229 -17.50 10.61 1.60
N ASN A 230 -16.65 10.86 0.60
CA ASN A 230 -16.90 11.74 -0.55
C ASN A 230 -17.90 11.09 -1.53
N GLU A 231 -18.99 10.54 -1.01
CA GLU A 231 -19.97 9.74 -1.74
C GLU A 231 -20.90 10.64 -2.57
N CYS A 232 -20.78 10.54 -3.89
CA CYS A 232 -21.70 11.15 -4.84
C CYS A 232 -22.75 10.10 -5.25
N GLU A 233 -23.81 9.97 -4.45
CA GLU A 233 -24.92 9.05 -4.72
C GLU A 233 -26.29 9.68 -4.47
N GLY A 234 -27.30 9.20 -5.20
CA GLY A 234 -28.65 9.76 -5.09
C GLY A 234 -29.61 9.30 -6.19
N VAL A 235 -30.89 9.65 -6.01
CA VAL A 235 -31.93 9.35 -7.00
C VAL A 235 -32.15 10.58 -7.89
N VAL A 236 -32.04 10.37 -9.19
CA VAL A 236 -32.14 11.43 -10.19
C VAL A 236 -33.29 11.15 -11.14
N ILE A 237 -34.08 12.18 -11.44
CA ILE A 237 -35.19 12.11 -12.39
C ILE A 237 -34.73 12.74 -13.71
N ALA A 238 -34.47 11.90 -14.72
CA ALA A 238 -33.91 12.34 -16.00
C ALA A 238 -34.77 13.39 -16.73
N SER A 239 -36.10 13.37 -16.59
CA SER A 239 -36.96 14.40 -17.19
C SER A 239 -36.73 15.78 -16.58
N LYS A 240 -36.60 15.89 -15.25
CA LYS A 240 -36.34 17.18 -14.59
C LYS A 240 -35.02 17.80 -15.02
N ILE A 241 -33.99 16.98 -15.25
CA ILE A 241 -32.69 17.46 -15.72
C ILE A 241 -32.74 17.80 -17.20
N ALA A 242 -33.44 17.02 -18.02
CA ALA A 242 -33.65 17.31 -19.43
C ALA A 242 -34.26 18.71 -19.62
N ASP A 243 -35.30 19.02 -18.83
CA ASP A 243 -35.98 20.31 -18.87
C ASP A 243 -35.08 21.47 -18.39
N HIS A 244 -34.21 21.23 -17.41
CA HIS A 244 -33.30 22.25 -16.86
C HIS A 244 -32.13 22.57 -17.81
N VAL A 245 -31.54 21.56 -18.43
CA VAL A 245 -30.37 21.71 -19.32
C VAL A 245 -30.80 22.00 -20.76
N GLY A 246 -32.08 21.84 -21.09
CA GLY A 246 -32.59 22.07 -22.45
C GLY A 246 -32.20 20.98 -23.44
N VAL A 247 -32.07 19.73 -22.98
CA VAL A 247 -31.72 18.56 -23.80
C VAL A 247 -32.83 17.50 -23.76
N THR A 248 -32.85 16.57 -24.71
CA THR A 248 -33.82 15.47 -24.64
C THR A 248 -33.43 14.44 -23.58
N ARG A 249 -34.41 13.75 -22.98
CA ARG A 249 -34.17 12.64 -22.04
C ARG A 249 -33.23 11.56 -22.60
N SER A 250 -33.24 11.36 -23.93
CA SER A 250 -32.39 10.36 -24.60
C SER A 250 -30.89 10.68 -24.46
N VAL A 251 -30.51 11.96 -24.43
CA VAL A 251 -29.12 12.42 -24.22
C VAL A 251 -28.63 11.97 -22.84
N ILE A 252 -29.43 12.21 -21.80
CA ILE A 252 -29.11 11.82 -20.43
C ILE A 252 -28.98 10.30 -20.29
N VAL A 253 -29.94 9.54 -20.83
CA VAL A 253 -29.94 8.07 -20.73
C VAL A 253 -28.73 7.49 -21.46
N ASN A 254 -28.37 8.03 -22.63
CA ASN A 254 -27.18 7.60 -23.36
C ASN A 254 -25.89 7.93 -22.62
N ALA A 255 -25.79 9.12 -22.03
CA ALA A 255 -24.63 9.52 -21.23
C ALA A 255 -24.43 8.58 -20.03
N LEU A 256 -25.50 8.30 -19.27
CA LEU A 256 -25.46 7.37 -18.13
C LEU A 256 -25.05 5.96 -18.56
N ARG A 257 -25.61 5.46 -19.68
CA ARG A 257 -25.25 4.13 -20.22
C ARG A 257 -23.77 4.05 -20.62
N LYS A 258 -23.20 5.11 -21.21
CA LYS A 258 -21.78 5.17 -21.57
C LYS A 258 -20.88 5.13 -20.32
N LEU A 259 -21.25 5.85 -19.27
CA LEU A 259 -20.49 5.88 -18.01
C LEU A 259 -20.60 4.56 -17.22
N GLU A 260 -21.78 3.94 -17.22
CA GLU A 260 -22.00 2.62 -16.61
C GLU A 260 -21.19 1.54 -17.35
N SER A 261 -21.18 1.59 -18.69
CA SER A 261 -20.36 0.69 -19.52
C SER A 261 -18.85 0.84 -19.27
N ALA A 262 -18.41 2.04 -18.87
CA ALA A 262 -17.02 2.33 -18.51
C ALA A 262 -16.69 2.00 -17.04
N GLY A 263 -17.66 1.55 -16.23
CA GLY A 263 -17.46 1.27 -14.81
C GLY A 263 -17.26 2.53 -13.94
N ILE A 264 -17.64 3.71 -14.45
CA ILE A 264 -17.49 4.98 -13.72
C ILE A 264 -18.65 5.22 -12.76
N ILE A 265 -19.84 4.72 -13.11
CA ILE A 265 -21.04 4.81 -12.29
C ILE A 265 -21.72 3.45 -12.19
N GLU A 266 -22.47 3.26 -11.11
CA GLU A 266 -23.49 2.22 -10.98
C GLU A 266 -24.87 2.87 -11.10
N SER A 267 -25.76 2.29 -11.91
CA SER A 267 -27.12 2.79 -12.07
C SER A 267 -28.17 1.72 -11.73
N ARG A 268 -29.25 2.13 -11.06
CA ARG A 268 -30.40 1.26 -10.78
C ARG A 268 -31.70 2.00 -11.05
N SER A 269 -32.48 1.51 -12.01
CA SER A 269 -33.79 2.07 -12.33
C SER A 269 -34.78 1.83 -11.17
N LEU A 270 -35.44 2.90 -10.72
CA LEU A 270 -36.55 2.87 -9.75
C LEU A 270 -37.90 3.15 -10.42
N GLY A 271 -37.97 2.95 -11.75
CA GLY A 271 -39.16 3.22 -12.55
C GLY A 271 -39.52 4.70 -12.56
N MET A 272 -40.77 5.02 -12.20
CA MET A 272 -41.28 6.41 -12.20
C MET A 272 -40.62 7.30 -11.14
N LYS A 273 -40.00 6.71 -10.10
CA LYS A 273 -39.32 7.45 -9.04
C LYS A 273 -37.96 8.03 -9.47
N GLY A 274 -37.44 7.59 -10.62
CA GLY A 274 -36.15 8.02 -11.16
C GLY A 274 -35.14 6.86 -11.23
N THR A 275 -33.86 7.22 -11.31
CA THR A 275 -32.75 6.28 -11.37
C THR A 275 -31.82 6.59 -10.20
N PHE A 276 -31.51 5.59 -9.37
CA PHE A 276 -30.44 5.69 -8.40
C PHE A 276 -29.10 5.62 -9.13
N ILE A 277 -28.21 6.55 -8.83
CA ILE A 277 -26.87 6.64 -9.41
C ILE A 277 -25.88 6.72 -8.26
N LYS A 278 -24.80 5.93 -8.36
CA LYS A 278 -23.63 6.02 -7.49
C LYS A 278 -22.39 6.19 -8.34
N VAL A 279 -21.61 7.24 -8.07
CA VAL A 279 -20.32 7.45 -8.75
C VAL A 279 -19.25 6.59 -8.08
N LEU A 280 -18.55 5.79 -8.88
CA LEU A 280 -17.51 4.87 -8.42
C LEU A 280 -16.11 5.47 -8.49
N SER A 281 -15.84 6.34 -9.47
CA SER A 281 -14.54 6.99 -9.65
C SER A 281 -14.59 8.46 -9.23
N PRO A 282 -13.91 8.87 -8.14
CA PRO A 282 -13.74 10.27 -7.76
C PRO A 282 -12.97 11.07 -8.82
N LEU A 283 -12.00 10.44 -9.51
CA LEU A 283 -11.21 11.07 -10.57
C LEU A 283 -12.09 11.60 -11.71
N PHE A 284 -13.20 10.91 -12.03
CA PHE A 284 -14.15 11.39 -13.03
C PHE A 284 -14.78 12.75 -12.64
N VAL A 285 -15.15 12.90 -11.36
CA VAL A 285 -15.76 14.13 -10.85
C VAL A 285 -14.78 15.29 -10.89
N GLU A 286 -13.51 15.04 -10.57
CA GLU A 286 -12.43 16.01 -10.65
C GLU A 286 -12.15 16.43 -12.09
N GLU A 287 -12.01 15.47 -13.00
CA GLU A 287 -11.75 15.73 -14.43
C GLU A 287 -12.89 16.53 -15.05
N LEU A 288 -14.14 16.18 -14.74
CA LEU A 288 -15.33 16.91 -15.18
C LEU A 288 -15.31 18.36 -14.70
N ALA A 289 -15.07 18.60 -13.41
CA ALA A 289 -15.01 19.95 -12.85
C ALA A 289 -13.87 20.79 -13.46
N SER A 290 -12.72 20.16 -13.76
CA SER A 290 -11.57 20.83 -14.38
C SER A 290 -11.89 21.33 -15.78
N LYS A 291 -12.72 20.61 -16.54
CA LYS A 291 -13.13 21.00 -17.90
C LYS A 291 -13.98 22.26 -17.91
N PHE A 292 -14.90 22.40 -16.96
CA PHE A 292 -15.76 23.59 -16.87
C PHE A 292 -15.00 24.82 -16.35
N LYS A 293 -14.05 24.65 -15.43
CA LYS A 293 -13.17 25.75 -14.99
C LYS A 293 -12.23 26.29 -16.08
N ARG A 294 -11.91 25.49 -17.10
CA ARG A 294 -11.08 25.93 -18.24
C ARG A 294 -11.89 26.61 -19.35
N ALA A 295 -13.21 26.56 -19.27
CA ALA A 295 -14.12 27.14 -20.26
C ALA A 295 -14.64 28.54 -19.85
N GLU A 296 -14.40 28.94 -18.60
CA GLU A 296 -14.53 30.32 -18.08
C GLU A 296 -13.21 31.09 -18.22
#